data_AF-A0A523TRH5-F1
#
_entry.id   AF-A0A523TRH5-F1
#
_cell.length_a   1.000
_cell.length_b   1.000
_cell.length_c   1.000
_cell.angle_alpha   90.00
_cell.angle_beta   90.00
_cell.angle_gamma   90.00
#
_symmetry.space_group_name_H-M   'P 1'
#
loop_
_entity.id
_entity.type
_entity.pdbx_description
1 polymer ?
#
loop_
_entity_poly.entity_id
_entity_poly.type
_entity_poly.pdbx_seq_one_letter_code
_entity_poly.pdbx_strand_id
1 'polypeptide(L)'
;MEEKYYKCYNAEAKMEFNPADKIKDNVKRTDDIIKNIVKLRNGVAPEYVEALIKRLLVEVNDYNIDTKSFSLKSIEKDLTHLKHGELLTNLVIRFMAKNLAIPKGSIIKSKKAEFTTLNRAKAMEGLSYFRVKAFEDVLGKEEGIKLYSKILGLIVKEMKKTQKTNEKDTVKSRNERAAKRWCEEGVGDFTFILYDENKVIYRFDRCVTHEALKHHNDPDIAYIASCYIGDIDEWNEDEYIYLRRTQTLHHADFCDELYWDTRVHNNPEQPTLDFTSNIGRKK
;
A
#
# COMPACT_ATOMS: atom_id res chain seq x y z
N MET A 1 0.58 23.23 -21.45
CA MET A 1 -0.09 21.96 -21.09
C MET A 1 0.50 20.86 -21.94
N GLU A 2 1.15 19.88 -21.32
CA GLU A 2 1.85 18.77 -21.98
C GLU A 2 1.17 17.45 -21.56
N GLU A 3 0.67 16.68 -22.52
CA GLU A 3 0.05 15.38 -22.27
C GLU A 3 1.03 14.24 -22.64
N LYS A 4 1.20 13.26 -21.75
CA LYS A 4 2.03 12.09 -21.99
C LYS A 4 1.31 10.81 -21.61
N TYR A 5 1.40 9.82 -22.50
CA TYR A 5 0.82 8.50 -22.31
C TYR A 5 1.89 7.44 -22.08
N TYR A 6 1.67 6.59 -21.08
CA TYR A 6 2.57 5.51 -20.69
C TYR A 6 1.79 4.19 -20.62
N LYS A 7 2.15 3.24 -21.49
CA LYS A 7 1.66 1.87 -21.45
C LYS A 7 2.70 0.97 -20.79
N CYS A 8 2.76 1.07 -19.47
CA CYS A 8 3.85 0.55 -18.67
C CYS A 8 3.47 -0.63 -17.79
N TYR A 9 2.19 -0.99 -17.69
CA TYR A 9 1.80 -2.14 -16.87
C TYR A 9 2.40 -3.45 -17.42
N ASN A 10 3.08 -4.19 -16.54
CA ASN A 10 3.58 -5.52 -16.85
C ASN A 10 3.59 -6.40 -15.59
N ALA A 11 2.74 -7.42 -15.56
CA ALA A 11 2.62 -8.36 -14.44
C ALA A 11 3.91 -9.16 -14.19
N GLU A 12 4.73 -9.33 -15.23
CA GLU A 12 6.01 -10.06 -15.19
C GLU A 12 7.20 -9.13 -14.97
N ALA A 13 6.98 -7.82 -14.81
CA ALA A 13 8.06 -6.89 -14.47
C ALA A 13 8.69 -7.31 -13.15
N LYS A 14 10.02 -7.42 -13.16
CA LYS A 14 10.80 -7.88 -12.03
C LYS A 14 11.42 -6.71 -11.30
N MET A 15 11.54 -6.87 -10.00
CA MET A 15 12.30 -5.98 -9.15
C MET A 15 13.16 -6.77 -8.19
N GLU A 16 14.33 -6.21 -7.88
CA GLU A 16 15.28 -6.82 -6.96
C GLU A 16 15.09 -6.26 -5.54
N PHE A 17 14.81 -7.13 -4.58
CA PHE A 17 14.80 -6.76 -3.16
C PHE A 17 15.15 -7.94 -2.25
N ASN A 18 15.44 -7.64 -0.99
CA ASN A 18 15.63 -8.65 0.04
C ASN A 18 14.26 -9.05 0.62
N PRO A 19 13.77 -10.29 0.41
CA PRO A 19 12.47 -10.72 0.89
C PRO A 19 12.42 -10.76 2.42
N ALA A 20 13.54 -11.02 3.09
CA ALA A 20 13.61 -11.02 4.55
C ALA A 20 13.25 -9.64 5.13
N ASP A 21 13.72 -8.56 4.49
CA ASP A 21 13.43 -7.20 4.95
C ASP A 21 11.94 -6.88 4.75
N LYS A 22 11.36 -7.26 3.60
CA LYS A 22 9.92 -7.04 3.35
C LYS A 22 9.00 -7.83 4.27
N ILE A 23 9.39 -9.04 4.64
CA ILE A 23 8.67 -9.84 5.63
C ILE A 23 8.76 -9.19 7.01
N LYS A 24 9.96 -8.76 7.44
CA LYS A 24 10.18 -8.07 8.72
C LYS A 24 9.39 -6.76 8.81
N ASP A 25 9.41 -5.95 7.76
CA ASP A 25 8.63 -4.71 7.67
C ASP A 25 7.14 -4.99 7.90
N ASN A 26 6.63 -6.09 7.35
CA ASN A 26 5.22 -6.47 7.50
C ASN A 26 4.89 -7.08 8.87
N VAL A 27 5.81 -7.82 9.49
CA VAL A 27 5.65 -8.25 10.88
C VAL A 27 5.58 -7.01 11.80
N LYS A 28 6.51 -6.06 11.64
CA LYS A 28 6.51 -4.80 12.39
C LYS A 28 5.23 -4.00 12.16
N ARG A 29 4.78 -3.89 10.90
CA ARG A 29 3.52 -3.20 10.57
C ARG A 29 2.30 -3.86 11.23
N THR A 30 2.26 -5.19 11.33
CA THR A 30 1.19 -5.87 12.06
C THR A 30 1.26 -5.55 13.56
N ASP A 31 2.47 -5.52 14.15
CA ASP A 31 2.67 -5.11 15.54
C ASP A 31 2.19 -3.68 15.79
N ASP A 32 2.56 -2.74 14.92
CA ASP A 32 2.18 -1.33 14.99
C ASP A 32 0.66 -1.13 14.90
N ILE A 33 -0.02 -1.93 14.07
CA ILE A 33 -1.49 -1.92 14.00
C ILE A 33 -2.05 -2.37 15.35
N ILE A 34 -1.61 -3.50 15.89
CA ILE A 34 -2.08 -4.02 17.19
C ILE A 34 -1.82 -3.02 18.31
N LYS A 35 -0.63 -2.42 18.34
CA LYS A 35 -0.26 -1.35 19.29
C LYS A 35 -1.24 -0.18 19.25
N ASN A 36 -1.62 0.25 18.05
CA ASN A 36 -2.58 1.34 17.90
C ASN A 36 -4.02 0.91 18.23
N ILE A 37 -4.40 -0.36 18.02
CA ILE A 37 -5.67 -0.89 18.54
C ILE A 37 -5.67 -0.83 20.07
N VAL A 38 -4.61 -1.31 20.71
CA VAL A 38 -4.46 -1.28 22.18
C VAL A 38 -4.61 0.14 22.72
N LYS A 39 -3.96 1.12 22.06
CA LYS A 39 -4.04 2.53 22.42
C LYS A 39 -5.44 3.14 22.25
N LEU A 40 -6.15 2.78 21.18
CA LEU A 40 -7.42 3.42 20.80
C LEU A 40 -8.65 2.72 21.36
N ARG A 41 -8.65 1.38 21.39
CA ARG A 41 -9.73 0.50 21.84
C ARG A 41 -9.15 -0.84 22.35
N ASN A 42 -8.51 -0.83 23.53
CA ASN A 42 -7.81 -2.01 24.06
C ASN A 42 -8.64 -3.31 24.07
N GLY A 43 -9.93 -3.23 24.41
CA GLY A 43 -10.82 -4.41 24.44
C GLY A 43 -10.97 -5.12 23.09
N VAL A 44 -10.72 -4.45 21.97
CA VAL A 44 -10.87 -4.99 20.61
C VAL A 44 -9.64 -5.81 20.19
N ALA A 45 -8.48 -5.58 20.79
CA ALA A 45 -7.22 -6.16 20.32
C ALA A 45 -7.19 -7.70 20.31
N PRO A 46 -7.68 -8.42 21.36
CA PRO A 46 -7.70 -9.88 21.33
C PRO A 46 -8.57 -10.44 20.21
N GLU A 47 -9.80 -9.93 20.06
CA GLU A 47 -10.74 -10.37 19.03
C GLU A 47 -10.22 -10.08 17.62
N TYR A 48 -9.57 -8.92 17.42
CA TYR A 48 -8.90 -8.59 16.16
C TYR A 48 -7.78 -9.58 15.82
N VAL A 49 -6.93 -9.92 16.80
CA VAL A 49 -5.83 -10.87 16.61
C VAL A 49 -6.39 -12.24 16.22
N GLU A 50 -7.43 -12.71 16.90
CA GLU A 50 -8.10 -13.97 16.58
C GLU A 50 -8.72 -13.96 15.18
N ALA A 51 -9.42 -12.88 14.80
CA ALA A 51 -10.00 -12.72 13.47
C ALA A 51 -8.92 -12.74 12.37
N LEU A 52 -7.81 -12.03 12.58
CA LEU A 52 -6.70 -12.02 11.64
C LEU A 52 -6.03 -13.39 11.53
N ILE A 53 -5.84 -14.11 12.65
CA ILE A 53 -5.34 -15.49 12.65
C ILE A 53 -6.24 -16.40 11.81
N LYS A 54 -7.56 -16.36 12.03
CA LYS A 54 -8.53 -17.18 11.28
C LYS A 54 -8.44 -16.92 9.78
N ARG A 55 -8.35 -15.65 9.37
CA ARG A 55 -8.20 -15.26 7.96
C ARG A 55 -6.90 -15.76 7.36
N LEU A 56 -5.77 -15.48 8.00
CA LEU A 56 -4.47 -15.89 7.47
C LEU A 56 -4.31 -17.41 7.44
N LEU A 57 -4.88 -18.15 8.39
CA LEU A 57 -4.89 -19.61 8.38
C LEU A 57 -5.53 -20.16 7.11
N VAL A 58 -6.69 -19.64 6.69
CA VAL A 58 -7.35 -20.05 5.45
C VAL A 58 -6.44 -19.80 4.25
N GLU A 59 -5.80 -18.64 4.20
CA GLU A 59 -4.94 -18.24 3.08
C GLU A 59 -3.63 -19.01 2.98
N VAL A 60 -3.09 -19.52 4.09
CA VAL A 60 -1.78 -20.20 4.09
C VAL A 60 -1.85 -21.67 4.47
N ASN A 61 -3.05 -22.24 4.64
CA ASN A 61 -3.25 -23.61 5.11
C ASN A 61 -2.42 -24.64 4.33
N ASP A 62 -2.39 -24.49 3.00
CA ASP A 62 -1.69 -25.39 2.08
C ASP A 62 -0.20 -25.06 1.90
N TYR A 63 0.29 -23.97 2.51
CA TYR A 63 1.62 -23.43 2.28
C TYR A 63 2.48 -23.52 3.54
N ASN A 64 3.57 -24.28 3.47
CA ASN A 64 4.52 -24.43 4.56
C ASN A 64 5.92 -23.97 4.14
N ILE A 65 6.56 -23.23 5.03
CA ILE A 65 7.94 -22.74 4.90
C ILE A 65 8.62 -22.87 6.27
N ASP A 66 9.93 -23.05 6.28
CA ASP A 66 10.67 -23.06 7.54
C ASP A 66 10.74 -21.64 8.12
N THR A 67 9.79 -21.32 9.01
CA THR A 67 9.78 -20.05 9.75
C THR A 67 10.74 -20.06 10.92
N LYS A 68 11.22 -21.23 11.39
CA LYS A 68 12.11 -21.33 12.55
C LYS A 68 13.53 -20.86 12.22
N SER A 69 13.99 -21.10 10.99
CA SER A 69 15.26 -20.54 10.52
C SER A 69 15.18 -19.05 10.17
N PHE A 70 13.98 -18.47 10.10
CA PHE A 70 13.80 -17.05 9.83
C PHE A 70 14.01 -16.21 11.09
N SER A 71 15.13 -15.49 11.14
CA SER A 71 15.49 -14.67 12.31
C SER A 71 14.79 -13.31 12.31
N LEU A 72 13.99 -13.07 13.35
CA LEU A 72 13.41 -11.76 13.70
C LEU A 72 14.29 -10.92 14.63
N LYS A 73 15.47 -11.42 15.04
CA LYS A 73 16.35 -10.76 16.02
C LYS A 73 16.62 -9.28 15.73
N SER A 74 16.71 -8.92 14.44
CA SER A 74 16.97 -7.53 14.03
C SER A 74 15.82 -6.56 14.34
N ILE A 75 14.58 -7.05 14.48
CA ILE A 75 13.39 -6.25 14.78
C ILE A 75 12.76 -6.60 16.13
N GLU A 76 13.27 -7.61 16.85
CA GLU A 76 12.67 -8.11 18.10
C GLU A 76 12.46 -7.03 19.16
N LYS A 77 13.41 -6.09 19.27
CA LYS A 77 13.30 -4.94 20.19
C LYS A 77 12.18 -3.96 19.84
N ASP A 78 11.76 -3.95 18.59
CA ASP A 78 10.70 -3.07 18.08
C ASP A 78 9.32 -3.73 18.21
N LEU A 79 9.25 -5.05 18.46
CA LEU A 79 7.99 -5.78 18.60
C LEU A 79 7.48 -5.69 20.04
N THR A 80 6.34 -5.04 20.21
CA THR A 80 5.74 -4.76 21.51
C THR A 80 4.61 -5.72 21.87
N HIS A 81 3.80 -6.14 20.88
CA HIS A 81 2.62 -6.99 21.09
C HIS A 81 2.77 -8.38 20.45
N LEU A 82 3.57 -8.52 19.40
CA LEU A 82 3.85 -9.78 18.72
C LEU A 82 5.05 -10.53 19.29
N LYS A 83 5.78 -9.95 20.25
CA LYS A 83 6.96 -10.58 20.90
C LYS A 83 6.64 -11.97 21.48
N HIS A 84 5.38 -12.20 21.86
CA HIS A 84 4.89 -13.47 22.42
C HIS A 84 3.81 -14.16 21.56
N GLY A 85 3.45 -13.57 20.43
CA GLY A 85 2.42 -14.08 19.50
C GLY A 85 3.03 -14.92 18.37
N GLU A 86 3.60 -16.08 18.69
CA GLU A 86 4.32 -16.92 17.72
C GLU A 86 3.43 -17.32 16.53
N LEU A 87 2.17 -17.67 16.79
CA LEU A 87 1.24 -18.10 15.75
C LEU A 87 0.98 -17.01 14.69
N LEU A 88 0.53 -15.82 15.10
CA LEU A 88 0.24 -14.74 14.16
C LEU A 88 1.50 -14.31 13.40
N THR A 89 2.64 -14.24 14.09
CA THR A 89 3.93 -13.94 13.46
C THR A 89 4.28 -14.95 12.36
N ASN A 90 4.15 -16.25 12.65
CA ASN A 90 4.37 -17.30 11.67
C ASN A 90 3.39 -17.23 10.48
N LEU A 91 2.12 -16.89 10.74
CA LEU A 91 1.12 -16.73 9.68
C LEU A 91 1.43 -15.55 8.77
N VAL A 92 1.88 -14.41 9.32
CA VAL A 92 2.34 -13.26 8.51
C VAL A 92 3.53 -13.67 7.64
N ILE A 93 4.53 -14.36 8.21
CA ILE A 93 5.70 -14.83 7.44
C ILE A 93 5.27 -15.76 6.31
N ARG A 94 4.42 -16.77 6.60
CA ARG A 94 3.90 -17.71 5.60
C ARG A 94 3.10 -17.01 4.51
N PHE A 95 2.26 -16.04 4.88
CA PHE A 95 1.43 -15.29 3.94
C PHE A 95 2.30 -14.50 2.96
N MET A 96 3.27 -13.77 3.50
CA MET A 96 4.21 -13.00 2.70
C MET A 96 5.03 -13.92 1.78
N ALA A 97 5.58 -15.02 2.30
CA ALA A 97 6.37 -15.96 1.52
C ALA A 97 5.57 -16.63 0.39
N LYS A 98 4.32 -17.03 0.67
CA LYS A 98 3.39 -17.60 -0.32
C LYS A 98 3.16 -16.63 -1.48
N ASN A 99 2.80 -15.38 -1.16
CA ASN A 99 2.45 -14.39 -2.17
C ASN A 99 3.67 -13.82 -2.91
N LEU A 100 4.85 -13.86 -2.30
CA LEU A 100 6.12 -13.63 -2.98
C LEU A 100 6.57 -14.81 -3.86
N ALA A 101 5.79 -15.89 -3.93
CA ALA A 101 6.14 -17.12 -4.65
C ALA A 101 7.48 -17.75 -4.21
N ILE A 102 7.82 -17.62 -2.93
CA ILE A 102 8.97 -18.33 -2.36
C ILE A 102 8.64 -19.83 -2.34
N PRO A 103 9.53 -20.73 -2.80
CA PRO A 103 9.23 -22.16 -2.85
C PRO A 103 8.88 -22.76 -1.49
N LYS A 104 7.88 -23.66 -1.46
CA LYS A 104 7.52 -24.42 -0.25
C LYS A 104 8.75 -25.17 0.29
N GLY A 105 8.90 -25.20 1.62
CA GLY A 105 10.02 -25.86 2.30
C GLY A 105 11.39 -25.18 2.14
N SER A 106 11.48 -24.04 1.44
CA SER A 106 12.74 -23.29 1.34
C SER A 106 13.02 -22.46 2.60
N ILE A 107 14.27 -22.02 2.74
CA ILE A 107 14.68 -21.07 3.78
C ILE A 107 14.61 -19.66 3.22
N ILE A 108 14.02 -18.74 3.97
CA ILE A 108 14.00 -17.31 3.62
C ILE A 108 15.42 -16.75 3.81
N LYS A 109 16.10 -16.46 2.71
CA LYS A 109 17.47 -15.92 2.72
C LYS A 109 17.44 -14.40 2.86
N SER A 110 18.33 -13.87 3.71
CA SER A 110 18.60 -12.42 3.82
C SER A 110 19.52 -11.94 2.69
N LYS A 111 19.06 -12.07 1.45
CA LYS A 111 19.80 -11.60 0.27
C LYS A 111 18.83 -11.07 -0.77
N LYS A 112 19.32 -10.18 -1.63
CA LYS A 112 18.55 -9.71 -2.76
C LYS A 112 18.22 -10.85 -3.72
N ALA A 113 16.98 -10.84 -4.21
CA ALA A 113 16.47 -11.76 -5.23
C ALA A 113 15.43 -11.04 -6.08
N GLU A 114 15.21 -11.55 -7.30
CA GLU A 114 14.19 -11.03 -8.20
C GLU A 114 12.81 -11.57 -7.83
N PHE A 115 11.84 -10.68 -7.78
CA PHE A 115 10.42 -11.01 -7.64
C PHE A 115 9.61 -10.15 -8.62
N THR A 116 8.46 -10.66 -9.06
CA THR A 116 7.57 -9.82 -9.87
C THR A 116 6.95 -8.72 -9.00
N THR A 117 6.77 -7.54 -9.58
CA THR A 117 6.10 -6.41 -8.91
C THR A 117 4.68 -6.79 -8.49
N LEU A 118 4.00 -7.63 -9.28
CA LEU A 118 2.68 -8.14 -8.94
C LEU A 118 2.70 -9.05 -7.70
N ASN A 119 3.66 -9.97 -7.58
CA ASN A 119 3.78 -10.82 -6.39
C ASN A 119 4.10 -9.99 -5.14
N ARG A 120 4.95 -8.97 -5.28
CA ARG A 120 5.21 -8.00 -4.21
C ARG A 120 3.90 -7.31 -3.78
N ALA A 121 3.12 -6.81 -4.73
CA ALA A 121 1.85 -6.14 -4.45
C ALA A 121 0.84 -7.10 -3.80
N LYS A 122 0.67 -8.33 -4.32
CA LYS A 122 -0.17 -9.37 -3.69
C LYS A 122 0.21 -9.63 -2.24
N ALA A 123 1.52 -9.70 -1.93
CA ALA A 123 1.98 -9.91 -0.57
C ALA A 123 1.67 -8.73 0.36
N MET A 124 1.95 -7.49 -0.08
CA MET A 124 1.78 -6.30 0.76
C MET A 124 0.32 -5.88 0.89
N GLU A 125 -0.32 -5.67 -0.25
CA GLU A 125 -1.69 -5.19 -0.33
C GLU A 125 -2.67 -6.27 0.15
N GLY A 126 -2.42 -7.53 -0.19
CA GLY A 126 -3.25 -8.65 0.28
C GLY A 126 -3.20 -8.80 1.80
N LEU A 127 -2.03 -8.64 2.42
CA LEU A 127 -1.94 -8.66 3.89
C LEU A 127 -2.66 -7.45 4.50
N SER A 128 -2.55 -6.29 3.88
CA SER A 128 -3.31 -5.08 4.27
C SER A 128 -4.82 -5.32 4.20
N TYR A 129 -5.30 -5.94 3.12
CA TYR A 129 -6.70 -6.32 2.95
C TYR A 129 -7.21 -7.19 4.10
N PHE A 130 -6.47 -8.24 4.47
CA PHE A 130 -6.88 -9.10 5.58
C PHE A 130 -6.80 -8.44 6.95
N ARG A 131 -5.89 -7.47 7.15
CA ARG A 131 -5.89 -6.63 8.36
C ARG A 131 -7.19 -5.82 8.46
N VAL A 132 -7.63 -5.19 7.37
CA VAL A 132 -8.89 -4.43 7.36
C VAL A 132 -10.10 -5.36 7.54
N LYS A 133 -10.15 -6.50 6.84
CA LYS A 133 -11.23 -7.49 7.02
C LYS A 133 -11.31 -8.03 8.46
N ALA A 134 -10.19 -8.14 9.17
CA ALA A 134 -10.21 -8.53 10.58
C ALA A 134 -10.86 -7.48 11.48
N PHE A 135 -10.76 -6.18 11.15
CA PHE A 135 -11.53 -5.14 11.85
C PHE A 135 -13.03 -5.26 11.56
N GLU A 136 -13.40 -5.52 10.29
CA GLU A 136 -14.80 -5.73 9.92
C GLU A 136 -15.42 -6.92 10.65
N ASP A 137 -14.70 -8.04 10.79
CA ASP A 137 -15.22 -9.22 11.50
C ASP A 137 -15.57 -8.95 12.96
N VAL A 138 -14.84 -8.01 13.59
CA VAL A 138 -14.97 -7.72 15.03
C VAL A 138 -15.94 -6.56 15.28
N LEU A 139 -15.91 -5.52 14.45
CA LEU A 139 -16.63 -4.27 14.68
C LEU A 139 -17.75 -4.01 13.67
N GLY A 140 -17.88 -4.83 12.64
CA GLY A 140 -18.64 -4.50 11.44
C GLY A 140 -17.87 -3.56 10.50
N LYS A 141 -18.32 -3.46 9.25
CA LYS A 141 -17.60 -2.78 8.16
C LYS A 141 -17.35 -1.29 8.45
N GLU A 142 -18.38 -0.56 8.84
CA GLU A 142 -18.30 0.89 9.05
C GLU A 142 -17.35 1.26 10.20
N GLU A 143 -17.58 0.73 11.39
CA GLU A 143 -16.74 1.01 12.56
C GLU A 143 -15.33 0.40 12.42
N GLY A 144 -15.20 -0.73 11.74
CA GLY A 144 -13.92 -1.34 11.41
C GLY A 144 -13.06 -0.46 10.50
N ILE A 145 -13.63 0.05 9.40
CA ILE A 145 -12.95 0.99 8.49
C ILE A 145 -12.59 2.27 9.24
N LYS A 146 -13.51 2.86 10.00
CA LYS A 146 -13.27 4.09 10.76
C LYS A 146 -12.11 3.96 11.75
N LEU A 147 -12.04 2.85 12.48
CA LEU A 147 -10.93 2.60 13.40
C LEU A 147 -9.61 2.42 12.64
N TYR A 148 -9.61 1.62 11.57
CA TYR A 148 -8.41 1.39 10.76
C TYR A 148 -7.89 2.68 10.12
N SER A 149 -8.78 3.52 9.57
CA SER A 149 -8.44 4.84 9.01
C SER A 149 -7.74 5.74 10.04
N LYS A 150 -8.23 5.76 11.29
CA LYS A 150 -7.58 6.49 12.38
C LYS A 150 -6.18 5.93 12.70
N ILE A 151 -6.02 4.61 12.66
CA ILE A 151 -4.72 3.95 12.84
C ILE A 151 -3.76 4.33 11.71
N LEU A 152 -4.22 4.37 10.46
CA LEU A 152 -3.41 4.81 9.32
C LEU A 152 -2.90 6.25 9.49
N GLY A 153 -3.75 7.17 9.96
CA GLY A 153 -3.33 8.55 10.27
C GLY A 153 -2.20 8.61 11.30
N LEU A 154 -2.32 7.86 12.40
CA LEU A 154 -1.26 7.78 13.42
C LEU A 154 0.06 7.25 12.86
N ILE A 155 -0.02 6.22 12.04
CA ILE A 155 1.13 5.61 11.39
C ILE A 155 1.79 6.57 10.40
N VAL A 156 1.02 7.30 9.58
CA VAL A 156 1.58 8.27 8.63
C VAL A 156 2.31 9.39 9.37
N LYS A 157 1.72 9.89 10.46
CA LYS A 157 2.37 10.83 11.37
C LYS A 157 3.71 10.31 11.91
N GLU A 158 3.79 9.03 12.27
CA GLU A 158 5.06 8.43 12.71
C GLU A 158 6.08 8.28 11.58
N MET A 159 5.65 7.87 10.38
CA MET A 159 6.51 7.76 9.21
C MET A 159 7.16 9.11 8.86
N LYS A 160 6.36 10.19 8.87
CA LYS A 160 6.83 11.55 8.54
C LYS A 160 7.88 12.09 9.49
N LYS A 161 7.84 11.75 10.79
CA LYS A 161 8.88 12.15 11.76
C LYS A 161 10.30 11.70 11.39
N THR A 162 10.41 10.70 10.52
CA THR A 162 11.70 10.14 10.09
C THR A 162 12.09 10.55 8.67
N GLN A 163 11.19 11.18 7.91
CA GLN A 163 11.45 11.61 6.55
C GLN A 163 11.98 13.04 6.52
N LYS A 164 13.04 13.27 5.73
CA LYS A 164 13.49 14.61 5.37
C LYS A 164 12.92 14.96 4.01
N THR A 165 12.02 15.93 3.94
CA THR A 165 11.51 16.41 2.66
C THR A 165 12.60 17.23 1.97
N ASN A 166 12.98 16.84 0.75
CA ASN A 166 13.93 17.63 -0.04
C ASN A 166 13.16 18.81 -0.65
N GLU A 167 13.38 20.03 -0.14
CA GLU A 167 12.64 21.25 -0.52
C GLU A 167 12.85 21.70 -1.98
N LYS A 168 13.81 21.11 -2.69
CA LYS A 168 14.24 21.53 -4.03
C LYS A 168 13.53 20.87 -5.20
N ASP A 169 12.67 19.88 -4.97
CA ASP A 169 11.98 19.18 -6.06
C ASP A 169 10.70 19.91 -6.49
N THR A 170 10.49 20.06 -7.80
CA THR A 170 9.22 20.55 -8.36
C THR A 170 8.25 19.38 -8.58
N VAL A 171 6.97 19.68 -8.78
CA VAL A 171 5.98 18.66 -9.17
C VAL A 171 6.44 17.98 -10.46
N LYS A 172 6.88 18.73 -11.47
CA LYS A 172 7.41 18.15 -12.71
C LYS A 172 8.57 17.17 -12.46
N SER A 173 9.60 17.56 -11.71
CA SER A 173 10.78 16.70 -11.52
C SER A 173 10.47 15.43 -10.71
N ARG A 174 9.58 15.51 -9.72
CA ARG A 174 9.11 14.32 -9.00
C ARG A 174 8.36 13.37 -9.93
N ASN A 175 7.49 13.91 -10.78
CA ASN A 175 6.62 13.13 -11.66
C ASN A 175 7.36 12.48 -12.83
N GLU A 176 8.37 13.13 -13.41
CA GLU A 176 9.23 12.52 -14.42
C GLU A 176 10.02 11.33 -13.85
N ARG A 177 10.54 11.46 -12.62
CA ARG A 177 11.21 10.35 -11.92
C ARG A 177 10.23 9.23 -11.56
N ALA A 178 9.04 9.58 -11.09
CA ALA A 178 8.00 8.61 -10.77
C ALA A 178 7.57 7.82 -12.01
N ALA A 179 7.28 8.49 -13.12
CA ALA A 179 6.88 7.86 -14.38
C ALA A 179 7.96 6.91 -14.90
N LYS A 180 9.24 7.33 -14.88
CA LYS A 180 10.37 6.47 -15.26
C LYS A 180 10.40 5.20 -14.40
N ARG A 181 10.41 5.36 -13.07
CA ARG A 181 10.44 4.22 -12.13
C ARG A 181 9.25 3.29 -12.31
N TRP A 182 8.04 3.85 -12.41
CA TRP A 182 6.82 3.07 -12.60
C TRP A 182 6.84 2.27 -13.90
N CYS A 183 7.47 2.80 -14.95
CA CYS A 183 7.68 2.07 -16.19
C CYS A 183 8.73 0.97 -16.09
N GLU A 184 9.83 1.21 -15.38
CA GLU A 184 10.84 0.18 -15.09
C GLU A 184 10.25 -0.96 -14.24
N GLU A 185 9.41 -0.63 -13.27
CA GLU A 185 8.80 -1.59 -12.33
C GLU A 185 7.47 -2.20 -12.81
N GLY A 186 6.96 -1.79 -13.98
CA GLY A 186 5.72 -2.34 -14.53
C GLY A 186 4.43 -1.95 -13.78
N VAL A 187 4.42 -0.80 -13.11
CA VAL A 187 3.43 -0.44 -12.08
C VAL A 187 2.04 -0.15 -12.65
N GLY A 188 1.92 0.42 -13.85
CA GLY A 188 0.61 0.78 -14.37
C GLY A 188 0.59 1.38 -15.77
N ASP A 189 -0.60 1.43 -16.36
CA ASP A 189 -0.89 2.17 -17.57
C ASP A 189 -1.53 3.50 -17.15
N PHE A 190 -0.94 4.62 -17.57
CA PHE A 190 -1.40 5.93 -17.16
C PHE A 190 -1.15 6.99 -18.21
N THR A 191 -1.98 8.03 -18.17
CA THR A 191 -1.76 9.28 -18.89
C THR A 191 -1.60 10.38 -17.86
N PHE A 192 -0.72 11.34 -18.10
CA PHE A 192 -0.71 12.55 -17.29
C PHE A 192 -0.76 13.81 -18.16
N ILE A 193 -1.34 14.87 -17.59
CA ILE A 193 -1.31 16.22 -18.14
C ILE A 193 -0.56 17.11 -17.17
N LEU A 194 0.59 17.62 -17.60
CA LEU A 194 1.34 18.66 -16.90
C LEU A 194 0.75 20.02 -17.28
N TYR A 195 0.09 20.68 -16.34
CA TYR A 195 -0.44 22.04 -16.55
C TYR A 195 0.70 23.05 -16.59
N ASP A 196 1.58 22.97 -15.60
CA ASP A 196 2.79 23.76 -15.41
C ASP A 196 3.78 22.97 -14.52
N GLU A 197 4.94 23.56 -14.17
CA GLU A 197 5.98 22.87 -13.38
C GLU A 197 5.53 22.44 -11.97
N ASN A 198 4.41 22.98 -11.49
CA ASN A 198 3.90 22.87 -10.12
C ASN A 198 2.53 22.19 -10.04
N LYS A 199 1.99 21.64 -11.14
CA LYS A 199 0.68 20.97 -11.14
C LYS A 199 0.53 19.94 -12.25
N VAL A 200 0.11 18.72 -11.89
CA VAL A 200 -0.14 17.61 -12.82
C VAL A 200 -1.38 16.82 -12.41
N ILE A 201 -2.14 16.33 -13.38
CA ILE A 201 -3.21 15.34 -13.18
C ILE A 201 -2.81 14.02 -13.85
N TYR A 202 -2.94 12.93 -13.12
CA TYR A 202 -2.82 11.57 -13.64
C TYR A 202 -4.19 10.95 -13.86
N ARG A 203 -4.28 10.12 -14.89
CA ARG A 203 -5.34 9.15 -15.13
C ARG A 203 -4.70 7.78 -15.24
N PHE A 204 -4.95 6.89 -14.28
CA PHE A 204 -4.52 5.49 -14.36
C PHE A 204 -5.64 4.63 -14.90
N ASP A 205 -5.37 3.94 -16.00
CA ASP A 205 -6.24 2.90 -16.59
C ASP A 205 -6.04 1.55 -15.90
N ARG A 206 -4.83 1.32 -15.40
CA ARG A 206 -4.45 0.06 -14.77
C ARG A 206 -3.32 0.32 -13.78
N CYS A 207 -3.37 -0.32 -12.61
CA CYS A 207 -2.26 -0.29 -11.66
C CYS A 207 -2.05 -1.66 -11.00
N VAL A 208 -0.81 -1.96 -10.63
CA VAL A 208 -0.42 -3.23 -10.01
C VAL A 208 -1.13 -3.48 -8.67
N THR A 209 -1.42 -2.41 -7.93
CA THR A 209 -2.15 -2.43 -6.67
C THR A 209 -3.59 -2.93 -6.85
N HIS A 210 -4.32 -2.36 -7.81
CA HIS A 210 -5.66 -2.82 -8.16
C HIS A 210 -5.62 -4.26 -8.67
N GLU A 211 -4.68 -4.59 -9.56
CA GLU A 211 -4.53 -5.93 -10.12
C GLU A 211 -4.19 -7.00 -9.07
N ALA A 212 -3.49 -6.62 -8.00
CA ALA A 212 -3.19 -7.49 -6.87
C ALA A 212 -4.43 -7.83 -6.03
N LEU A 213 -5.41 -6.91 -5.95
CA LEU A 213 -6.58 -7.04 -5.07
C LEU A 213 -7.91 -7.29 -5.79
N LYS A 214 -8.00 -7.12 -7.12
CA LYS A 214 -9.25 -7.22 -7.90
C LYS A 214 -9.99 -8.56 -7.80
N HIS A 215 -9.34 -9.60 -7.27
CA HIS A 215 -9.95 -10.91 -7.05
C HIS A 215 -10.64 -11.03 -5.69
N HIS A 216 -10.45 -10.06 -4.79
CA HIS A 216 -11.18 -9.96 -3.54
C HIS A 216 -12.57 -9.33 -3.79
N ASN A 217 -13.53 -9.70 -2.96
CA ASN A 217 -14.95 -9.40 -3.17
C ASN A 217 -15.45 -8.12 -2.49
N ASP A 218 -14.57 -7.31 -1.89
CA ASP A 218 -14.94 -6.06 -1.22
C ASP A 218 -14.08 -4.89 -1.73
N PRO A 219 -14.58 -4.09 -2.70
CA PRO A 219 -13.84 -2.98 -3.28
C PRO A 219 -13.54 -1.86 -2.27
N ASP A 220 -14.42 -1.62 -1.29
CA ASP A 220 -14.19 -0.61 -0.25
C ASP A 220 -12.99 -1.01 0.60
N ILE A 221 -12.93 -2.28 1.00
CA ILE A 221 -11.82 -2.77 1.82
C ILE A 221 -10.53 -2.85 1.00
N ALA A 222 -10.60 -3.20 -0.28
CA ALA A 222 -9.46 -3.13 -1.18
C ALA A 222 -8.90 -1.70 -1.31
N TYR A 223 -9.78 -0.71 -1.43
CA TYR A 223 -9.41 0.71 -1.44
C TYR A 223 -8.80 1.16 -0.11
N ILE A 224 -9.43 0.85 1.03
CA ILE A 224 -8.90 1.19 2.36
C ILE A 224 -7.53 0.55 2.62
N ALA A 225 -7.36 -0.69 2.18
CA ALA A 225 -6.13 -1.44 2.39
C ALA A 225 -4.93 -0.89 1.61
N SER A 226 -5.15 -0.28 0.44
CA SER A 226 -4.08 -0.06 -0.53
C SER A 226 -3.96 1.36 -1.08
N CYS A 227 -5.07 2.10 -1.16
CA CYS A 227 -5.10 3.43 -1.76
C CYS A 227 -5.35 4.52 -0.71
N TYR A 228 -6.22 4.29 0.26
CA TYR A 228 -6.73 5.32 1.19
C TYR A 228 -5.66 6.10 1.96
N ILE A 229 -4.48 5.52 2.20
CA ILE A 229 -3.37 6.23 2.85
C ILE A 229 -2.97 7.55 2.17
N GLY A 230 -3.17 7.67 0.85
CA GLY A 230 -2.93 8.92 0.12
C GLY A 230 -4.08 9.94 0.18
N ASP A 231 -5.25 9.55 0.71
CA ASP A 231 -6.45 10.39 0.81
C ASP A 231 -6.70 10.91 2.23
N ILE A 232 -5.92 10.47 3.22
CA ILE A 232 -6.02 11.00 4.59
C ILE A 232 -5.30 12.35 4.69
N ASP A 233 -5.82 13.26 5.52
CA ASP A 233 -5.24 14.58 5.73
C ASP A 233 -3.77 14.50 6.17
N GLU A 234 -3.43 13.54 7.03
CA GLU A 234 -2.06 13.29 7.48
C GLU A 234 -1.06 13.05 6.34
N TRP A 235 -1.51 12.60 5.18
CA TRP A 235 -0.64 12.42 4.01
C TRP A 235 -0.15 13.75 3.44
N ASN A 236 -0.96 14.80 3.51
CA ASN A 236 -0.62 16.14 3.02
C ASN A 236 -0.08 17.06 4.13
N GLU A 237 -0.30 16.76 5.41
CA GLU A 237 0.26 17.54 6.55
C GLU A 237 1.78 17.78 6.40
N ASP A 238 2.25 19.01 6.57
CA ASP A 238 3.66 19.41 6.47
C ASP A 238 4.37 19.14 5.12
N GLU A 239 3.64 18.75 4.08
CA GLU A 239 4.16 18.66 2.71
C GLU A 239 3.92 19.95 1.94
N TYR A 240 4.72 20.19 0.90
CA TYR A 240 4.44 21.28 -0.06
C TYR A 240 3.89 20.76 -1.39
N ILE A 241 3.95 19.46 -1.66
CA ILE A 241 3.28 18.83 -2.80
C ILE A 241 2.12 18.00 -2.27
N TYR A 242 0.91 18.41 -2.58
CA TYR A 242 -0.31 17.74 -2.14
C TYR A 242 -0.79 16.75 -3.18
N LEU A 243 -1.52 15.74 -2.72
CA LEU A 243 -2.28 14.77 -3.52
C LEU A 243 -3.77 14.92 -3.23
N ARG A 244 -4.59 14.86 -4.29
CA ARG A 244 -6.04 14.67 -4.22
C ARG A 244 -6.51 13.71 -5.29
N ARG A 245 -7.47 12.86 -4.92
CA ARG A 245 -8.15 11.93 -5.83
C ARG A 245 -9.66 12.08 -5.65
N THR A 246 -10.43 11.76 -6.68
CA THR A 246 -11.89 11.73 -6.59
C THR A 246 -12.46 10.33 -6.79
N GLN A 247 -11.71 9.45 -7.45
CA GLN A 247 -12.04 8.05 -7.63
C GLN A 247 -10.79 7.18 -7.78
N THR A 248 -10.96 5.88 -7.57
CA THR A 248 -9.90 4.88 -7.76
C THR A 248 -10.37 3.71 -8.61
N LEU A 249 -9.41 2.96 -9.14
CA LEU A 249 -9.68 1.73 -9.91
C LEU A 249 -10.45 0.66 -9.14
N HIS A 250 -10.52 0.72 -7.81
CA HIS A 250 -11.33 -0.21 -7.01
C HIS A 250 -12.84 0.08 -7.13
N HIS A 251 -13.23 1.30 -7.52
CA HIS A 251 -14.63 1.76 -7.54
C HIS A 251 -15.09 2.31 -8.88
N ALA A 252 -14.16 2.53 -9.82
CA ALA A 252 -14.43 3.18 -11.10
C ALA A 252 -13.50 2.65 -12.20
N ASP A 253 -13.76 3.07 -13.44
CA ASP A 253 -13.00 2.63 -14.62
C ASP A 253 -11.58 3.22 -14.71
N PHE A 254 -11.25 4.21 -13.88
CA PHE A 254 -9.92 4.81 -13.79
C PHE A 254 -9.67 5.43 -12.41
N CYS A 255 -8.40 5.63 -12.05
CA CYS A 255 -8.00 6.44 -10.90
C CYS A 255 -7.53 7.81 -11.37
N ASP A 256 -7.92 8.87 -10.67
CA ASP A 256 -7.46 10.24 -10.93
C ASP A 256 -6.58 10.74 -9.80
N GLU A 257 -5.38 11.25 -10.09
CA GLU A 257 -4.47 11.77 -9.07
C GLU A 257 -3.97 13.16 -9.43
N LEU A 258 -4.46 14.19 -8.73
CA LEU A 258 -3.99 15.56 -8.85
C LEU A 258 -2.86 15.79 -7.86
N TYR A 259 -1.70 16.18 -8.38
CA TYR A 259 -0.58 16.65 -7.59
C TYR A 259 -0.32 18.11 -7.85
N TRP A 260 -0.11 18.90 -6.80
CA TRP A 260 0.22 20.32 -6.94
C TRP A 260 1.11 20.85 -5.83
N ASP A 261 1.90 21.88 -6.14
CA ASP A 261 2.70 22.61 -5.15
C ASP A 261 1.85 23.69 -4.46
N THR A 262 1.66 23.58 -3.14
CA THR A 262 0.83 24.50 -2.36
C THR A 262 1.43 25.90 -2.22
N ARG A 263 2.74 26.05 -2.48
CA ARG A 263 3.42 27.36 -2.48
C ARG A 263 3.08 28.19 -3.71
N VAL A 264 2.55 27.54 -4.77
CA VAL A 264 2.22 28.17 -6.06
C VAL A 264 0.72 28.13 -6.32
N HIS A 265 0.08 26.97 -6.15
CA HIS A 265 -1.36 26.78 -6.34
C HIS A 265 -2.02 26.52 -5.00
N ASN A 266 -2.75 27.50 -4.47
CA ASN A 266 -3.51 27.30 -3.24
C ASN A 266 -4.80 26.53 -3.54
N ASN A 267 -4.82 25.24 -3.20
CA ASN A 267 -5.99 24.36 -3.30
C ASN A 267 -6.72 24.41 -4.67
N PRO A 268 -6.04 24.08 -5.79
CA PRO A 268 -6.66 24.07 -7.11
C PRO A 268 -7.84 23.09 -7.17
N GLU A 269 -8.83 23.43 -8.00
CA GLU A 269 -9.95 22.53 -8.29
C GLU A 269 -9.46 21.27 -9.00
N GLN A 270 -10.06 20.12 -8.64
CA GLN A 270 -9.86 18.88 -9.39
C GLN A 270 -10.52 19.04 -10.76
N PRO A 271 -9.83 18.67 -11.87
CA PRO A 271 -10.50 18.57 -13.16
C PRO A 271 -11.73 17.64 -13.09
N THR A 272 -12.78 17.95 -13.86
CA THR A 272 -14.00 17.14 -13.84
C THR A 272 -13.73 15.70 -14.28
N LEU A 273 -14.57 14.75 -13.82
CA LEU A 273 -14.48 13.37 -14.27
C LEU A 273 -14.68 13.23 -15.78
N ASP A 274 -15.53 14.06 -16.38
CA ASP A 274 -15.71 14.13 -17.84
C ASP A 274 -14.41 14.54 -18.53
N PHE A 275 -13.71 15.55 -18.03
CA PHE A 275 -12.40 15.92 -18.57
C PHE A 275 -11.39 14.78 -18.40
N THR A 276 -11.26 14.27 -17.16
CA THR A 276 -10.24 13.27 -16.82
C THR A 276 -10.48 11.94 -17.54
N SER A 277 -11.73 11.51 -17.71
CA SER A 277 -12.07 10.28 -18.45
C SER A 277 -11.68 10.33 -19.93
N ASN A 278 -11.53 11.53 -20.51
CA ASN A 278 -11.16 11.74 -21.90
C ASN A 278 -9.65 11.93 -22.14
N ILE A 279 -8.84 12.04 -21.07
CA ILE A 279 -7.38 12.13 -21.18
C ILE A 279 -6.83 10.85 -21.83
N GLY A 280 -5.97 10.99 -22.84
CA GLY A 280 -5.34 9.87 -23.55
C GLY A 280 -6.25 9.09 -24.51
N ARG A 281 -7.55 9.42 -24.59
CA ARG A 281 -8.54 8.71 -25.43
C ARG A 281 -8.79 9.33 -26.80
N LYS A 282 -8.43 10.60 -27.01
CA LYS A 282 -8.52 11.25 -28.33
C LYS A 282 -7.25 10.94 -29.13
N LYS A 283 -7.32 9.93 -29.99
CA LYS A 283 -6.38 9.69 -31.09
C LYS A 283 -7.15 9.65 -32.40
#